data_AF-A0A831RLD2-F1
#
_entry.id   AF-A0A831RLD2-F1
#
_cell.length_a   1.000
_cell.length_b   1.000
_cell.length_c   1.000
_cell.angle_alpha   90.00
_cell.angle_beta   90.00
_cell.angle_gamma   90.00
#
_symmetry.space_group_name_H-M   'P 1'
#
loop_
_entity.id
_entity.type
_entity.pdbx_description
1 polymer ?
#
loop_
_entity_poly.entity_id
_entity_poly.type
_entity_poly.pdbx_seq_one_letter_code
_entity_poly.pdbx_strand_id
1 'polypeptide(L)'
;MQNKKILLAVILVLLAAADVLVFMAMGAASPAPWLLLVGLLLVPLLLRSKATKCDSFLVWDEDLSVGIEAMDRDHKKLLNLINNLRAAVLCNTGEAFERRNLEDLVEYTKEHLQREEELLRQHEFPNYEGHKAQHDQMISYVNTYVRRYDEQGRKILPEVADYLTLWLTDHIKVTDKQYSAYLNERGVT
;
A
#
# COMPACT_ATOMS: atom_id res chain seq x y z
N MET A 1 -15.70 -8.64 6.21
CA MET A 1 -15.73 -8.76 4.73
C MET A 1 -16.93 -9.57 4.22
N GLN A 2 -17.35 -10.64 4.91
CA GLN A 2 -18.53 -11.46 4.56
C GLN A 2 -19.86 -10.68 4.61
N ASN A 3 -20.08 -9.84 5.63
CA ASN A 3 -21.32 -9.06 5.78
C ASN A 3 -21.52 -8.04 4.64
N LYS A 4 -20.44 -7.44 4.11
CA LYS A 4 -20.51 -6.51 2.95
C LYS A 4 -20.92 -7.22 1.65
N LYS A 5 -20.46 -8.46 1.46
CA LYS A 5 -20.84 -9.30 0.30
C LYS A 5 -22.29 -9.75 0.37
N ILE A 6 -22.77 -10.13 1.55
CA ILE A 6 -24.17 -10.50 1.79
C ILE A 6 -25.08 -9.29 1.55
N LEU A 7 -24.73 -8.12 2.10
CA LEU A 7 -25.48 -6.89 1.88
C LEU A 7 -25.57 -6.51 0.40
N LEU A 8 -24.46 -6.60 -0.34
CA LEU A 8 -24.44 -6.33 -1.77
C LEU A 8 -25.31 -7.32 -2.57
N ALA A 9 -25.26 -8.61 -2.24
CA ALA A 9 -26.10 -9.61 -2.87
C ALA A 9 -27.60 -9.34 -2.63
N VAL A 10 -27.96 -8.94 -1.40
CA VAL A 10 -29.34 -8.54 -1.07
C VAL A 10 -29.78 -7.32 -1.89
N ILE A 11 -28.93 -6.29 -2.02
CA ILE A 11 -29.23 -5.11 -2.82
C ILE A 11 -29.45 -5.47 -4.30
N LEU A 12 -28.59 -6.32 -4.88
CA LEU A 12 -28.73 -6.75 -6.28
C LEU A 12 -30.03 -7.53 -6.53
N VAL A 13 -30.44 -8.38 -5.58
CA VAL A 13 -31.71 -9.12 -5.67
C VAL A 13 -32.91 -8.16 -5.59
N LEU A 14 -32.87 -7.16 -4.71
CA LEU A 14 -33.93 -6.16 -4.59
C LEU A 14 -34.04 -5.29 -5.87
N LEU A 15 -32.92 -4.91 -6.46
CA LEU A 15 -32.89 -4.15 -7.72
C LEU A 15 -33.44 -4.99 -8.88
N ALA A 16 -33.05 -6.26 -9.00
CA ALA A 16 -33.59 -7.16 -10.01
C ALA A 16 -35.11 -7.37 -9.85
N ALA A 17 -35.61 -7.47 -8.62
CA ALA A 17 -37.04 -7.57 -8.35
C ALA A 17 -37.80 -6.28 -8.74
N ALA A 18 -37.20 -5.11 -8.49
CA ALA A 18 -37.77 -3.83 -8.92
C ALA A 18 -37.83 -3.71 -10.45
N ASP A 19 -36.81 -4.17 -11.17
CA ASP A 19 -36.79 -4.18 -12.64
C ASP A 19 -37.92 -5.04 -13.22
N VAL A 20 -38.24 -6.19 -12.61
CA VAL A 20 -39.39 -7.02 -13.01
C VAL A 20 -40.72 -6.25 -12.89
N LEU A 21 -40.90 -5.45 -11.82
CA LEU A 21 -42.08 -4.62 -11.66
C LEU A 21 -42.15 -3.51 -12.73
N VAL A 22 -41.01 -2.94 -13.11
CA VAL A 22 -40.93 -1.93 -14.18
C VAL A 22 -41.26 -2.54 -15.55
N PHE A 23 -40.82 -3.78 -15.81
CA PHE A 23 -41.24 -4.54 -17.00
C PHE A 23 -42.75 -4.80 -17.04
N MET A 24 -43.35 -5.14 -15.89
CA MET A 24 -44.80 -5.35 -15.79
C MET A 24 -45.59 -4.05 -16.01
N ALA A 25 -45.08 -2.90 -15.56
CA ALA A 25 -45.75 -1.62 -15.70
C ALA A 25 -45.59 -0.99 -17.09
N MET A 26 -44.41 -1.08 -17.70
CA MET A 26 -44.07 -0.37 -18.95
C MET A 26 -44.07 -1.26 -20.20
N GLY A 27 -44.05 -2.58 -20.02
CA GLY A 27 -43.97 -3.55 -21.12
C GLY A 27 -42.60 -3.59 -21.81
N ALA A 28 -42.31 -4.71 -22.49
CA ALA A 28 -41.03 -4.93 -23.16
C ALA A 28 -40.79 -4.06 -24.41
N ALA A 29 -41.83 -3.37 -24.91
CA ALA A 29 -41.73 -2.42 -26.01
C ALA A 29 -41.16 -1.05 -25.58
N SER A 30 -41.18 -0.75 -24.28
CA SER A 30 -40.51 0.42 -23.73
C SER A 30 -39.00 0.17 -23.62
N PRO A 31 -38.14 1.15 -23.93
CA PRO A 31 -36.69 1.00 -23.81
C PRO A 31 -36.20 1.09 -22.35
N ALA A 32 -36.99 1.68 -21.44
CA ALA A 32 -36.56 1.95 -20.06
C ALA A 32 -36.20 0.69 -19.25
N PRO A 33 -37.00 -0.39 -19.25
CA PRO A 33 -36.66 -1.62 -18.51
C PRO A 33 -35.38 -2.30 -19.03
N TRP A 34 -35.12 -2.20 -20.35
CA TRP A 34 -33.91 -2.74 -20.97
C TRP A 34 -32.65 -1.96 -20.58
N LEU A 35 -32.73 -0.62 -20.49
CA LEU A 35 -31.60 0.20 -20.03
C LEU A 35 -31.24 -0.08 -18.57
N LEU A 36 -32.24 -0.32 -17.72
CA LEU A 36 -32.02 -0.69 -16.31
C LEU A 36 -31.36 -2.07 -16.19
N LEU A 37 -31.82 -3.07 -16.95
CA LEU A 37 -31.18 -4.40 -16.99
C LEU A 37 -29.73 -4.34 -17.45
N VAL A 38 -29.42 -3.55 -18.49
CA VAL A 38 -28.04 -3.36 -18.95
C VAL A 38 -27.20 -2.71 -17.85
N GLY A 39 -27.72 -1.67 -17.19
CA GLY A 39 -27.07 -1.07 -16.02
C GLY A 39 -26.79 -2.08 -14.91
N LEU A 40 -27.78 -2.90 -14.55
CA LEU A 40 -27.67 -3.96 -13.53
C LEU A 40 -26.61 -5.02 -13.91
N LEU A 41 -26.56 -5.44 -15.17
CA LEU A 41 -25.56 -6.37 -15.69
C LEU A 41 -24.15 -5.77 -15.70
N LEU A 42 -24.04 -4.44 -15.80
CA LEU A 42 -22.77 -3.72 -15.69
C LEU A 42 -22.33 -3.51 -14.24
N VAL A 43 -23.23 -3.57 -13.25
CA VAL A 43 -22.88 -3.36 -11.82
C VAL A 43 -21.75 -4.29 -11.34
N PRO A 44 -21.73 -5.61 -11.61
CA PRO A 44 -20.61 -6.47 -11.24
C PRO A 44 -19.27 -6.08 -11.90
N LEU A 45 -19.33 -5.49 -13.11
CA LEU A 45 -18.18 -5.00 -13.87
C LEU A 45 -17.66 -3.66 -13.30
N LEU A 46 -18.57 -2.75 -12.95
CA LEU A 46 -18.27 -1.45 -12.34
C LEU A 46 -17.82 -1.59 -10.87
N LEU A 47 -18.37 -2.57 -10.14
CA LEU A 47 -17.96 -2.93 -8.78
C LEU A 47 -16.75 -3.86 -8.75
N ARG A 48 -16.19 -4.25 -9.91
CA ARG A 48 -14.95 -5.03 -10.00
C ARG A 48 -13.74 -4.15 -9.70
N SER A 49 -13.71 -3.44 -8.56
CA SER A 49 -12.46 -2.91 -8.02
C SER A 49 -11.76 -4.01 -7.22
N LYS A 50 -11.11 -4.90 -7.95
CA LYS A 50 -9.94 -5.58 -7.42
C LYS A 50 -8.88 -5.52 -8.48
N ALA A 51 -8.02 -4.51 -8.31
CA ALA A 51 -6.65 -4.52 -8.81
C ALA A 51 -6.14 -5.96 -8.76
N THR A 52 -5.62 -6.41 -9.88
CA THR A 52 -5.25 -7.79 -10.14
C THR A 52 -4.26 -8.23 -9.05
N LYS A 53 -4.30 -9.50 -8.64
CA LYS A 53 -3.41 -10.08 -7.61
C LYS A 53 -1.90 -9.89 -7.89
N CYS A 54 -1.53 -9.43 -9.09
CA CYS A 54 -0.19 -9.11 -9.55
C CYS A 54 0.14 -7.60 -9.56
N ASP A 55 -0.84 -6.70 -9.52
CA ASP A 55 -0.60 -5.24 -9.42
C ASP A 55 -0.19 -4.83 -7.99
N SER A 56 -0.12 -5.79 -7.08
CA SER A 56 0.17 -5.61 -5.66
C SER A 56 1.65 -5.71 -5.32
N PHE A 57 2.57 -5.94 -6.25
CA PHE A 57 4.00 -5.97 -5.91
C PHE A 57 4.67 -4.69 -6.38
N LEU A 58 5.50 -4.14 -5.51
CA LEU A 58 6.30 -2.95 -5.79
C LEU A 58 7.46 -3.34 -6.68
N VAL A 59 7.68 -2.55 -7.72
CA VAL A 59 8.80 -2.69 -8.64
C VAL A 59 9.68 -1.47 -8.47
N TRP A 60 11.00 -1.66 -8.52
CA TRP A 60 11.92 -0.53 -8.54
C TRP A 60 11.63 0.34 -9.77
N ASP A 61 11.55 1.65 -9.52
CA ASP A 61 11.40 2.68 -10.53
C ASP A 61 12.56 3.66 -10.36
N GLU A 62 13.12 4.17 -11.45
CA GLU A 62 14.22 5.15 -11.39
C GLU A 62 13.78 6.48 -10.74
N ASP A 63 12.47 6.75 -10.68
CA ASP A 63 11.91 7.85 -9.88
C ASP A 63 12.19 7.70 -8.38
N LEU A 64 12.47 6.48 -7.89
CA LEU A 64 12.84 6.19 -6.51
C LEU A 64 14.36 6.29 -6.25
N SER A 65 15.17 6.49 -7.29
CA SER A 65 16.62 6.67 -7.10
C SER A 65 16.91 8.03 -6.48
N VAL A 66 17.71 8.09 -5.42
CA VAL A 66 18.23 9.36 -4.89
C VAL A 66 19.60 9.71 -5.47
N GLY A 67 20.10 8.92 -6.41
CA GLY A 67 21.41 9.12 -7.05
C GLY A 67 22.60 8.78 -6.14
N ILE A 68 22.35 8.05 -5.05
CA ILE A 68 23.37 7.59 -4.11
C ILE A 68 23.23 6.07 -4.00
N GLU A 69 24.22 5.34 -4.52
CA GLU A 69 24.16 3.89 -4.74
C GLU A 69 23.85 3.13 -3.45
N ALA A 70 24.41 3.58 -2.32
CA ALA A 70 24.13 2.97 -1.02
C ALA A 70 22.67 3.13 -0.58
N MET A 71 22.07 4.30 -0.79
CA MET A 71 20.66 4.56 -0.44
C MET A 71 19.72 3.83 -1.40
N ASP A 72 20.03 3.81 -2.69
CA ASP A 72 19.23 3.09 -3.68
C ASP A 72 19.23 1.57 -3.44
N ARG A 73 20.35 1.00 -2.99
CA ARG A 73 20.40 -0.41 -2.57
C ARG A 73 19.50 -0.67 -1.37
N ASP A 74 19.49 0.24 -0.40
CA ASP A 74 18.61 0.14 0.77
C ASP A 74 17.14 0.24 0.38
N HIS A 75 16.77 1.21 -0.46
CA HIS A 75 15.40 1.37 -0.96
C HIS A 75 14.93 0.12 -1.71
N LYS A 76 15.77 -0.44 -2.61
CA LYS A 76 15.46 -1.70 -3.32
C LYS A 76 15.21 -2.85 -2.36
N LYS A 77 16.02 -2.96 -1.29
CA LYS A 77 15.82 -4.00 -0.28
C LYS A 77 14.56 -3.77 0.54
N LEU A 78 14.24 -2.53 0.92
CA LEU A 78 12.99 -2.20 1.62
C LEU A 78 11.76 -2.55 0.77
N LEU A 79 11.76 -2.22 -0.53
CA LEU A 79 10.69 -2.62 -1.45
C LEU A 79 10.51 -4.15 -1.47
N ASN A 80 11.60 -4.92 -1.50
CA ASN A 80 11.55 -6.38 -1.46
C ASN A 80 10.98 -6.92 -0.14
N LEU A 81 11.34 -6.32 0.99
CA LEU A 81 10.78 -6.71 2.30
C LEU A 81 9.29 -6.39 2.39
N ILE A 82 8.85 -5.24 1.88
CA ILE A 82 7.42 -4.90 1.77
C ILE A 82 6.71 -5.89 0.84
N ASN A 83 7.33 -6.28 -0.27
CA ASN A 83 6.79 -7.30 -1.17
C ASN A 83 6.60 -8.64 -0.47
N ASN A 84 7.53 -9.07 0.38
CA ASN A 84 7.33 -10.29 1.17
C ASN A 84 6.16 -10.17 2.14
N LEU A 85 5.97 -9.01 2.78
CA LEU A 85 4.81 -8.76 3.64
C LEU A 85 3.50 -8.79 2.84
N ARG A 86 3.48 -8.22 1.63
CA ARG A 86 2.34 -8.29 0.70
C ARG A 86 2.07 -9.73 0.24
N ALA A 87 3.10 -10.52 -0.03
CA ALA A 87 2.95 -11.95 -0.31
C ALA A 87 2.34 -12.68 0.89
N ALA A 88 2.77 -12.34 2.10
CA ALA A 88 2.20 -12.88 3.33
C ALA A 88 0.70 -12.59 3.41
N VAL A 89 0.24 -11.40 3.04
CA VAL A 89 -1.19 -11.02 2.95
C VAL A 89 -1.96 -11.84 1.91
N LEU A 90 -1.38 -12.08 0.74
CA LEU A 90 -2.08 -12.66 -0.41
C LEU A 90 -2.11 -14.19 -0.43
N CYS A 91 -1.11 -14.84 0.16
CA CYS A 91 -0.84 -16.26 -0.04
C CYS A 91 -1.03 -17.15 1.20
N ASN A 92 -1.49 -16.60 2.32
CA ASN A 92 -1.68 -17.35 3.58
C ASN A 92 -0.47 -18.19 4.00
N THR A 93 0.67 -17.51 4.14
CA THR A 93 2.00 -18.10 4.38
C THR A 93 2.22 -18.68 5.77
N GLY A 94 1.34 -18.37 6.74
CA GLY A 94 1.45 -18.81 8.12
C GLY A 94 2.22 -17.84 9.02
N GLU A 95 1.95 -17.92 10.33
CA GLU A 95 2.40 -16.95 11.34
C GLU A 95 3.92 -16.83 11.43
N ALA A 96 4.66 -17.93 11.33
CA ALA A 96 6.13 -17.90 11.40
C ALA A 96 6.75 -17.09 10.26
N PHE A 97 6.19 -17.20 9.05
CA PHE A 97 6.63 -16.41 7.90
C PHE A 97 6.22 -14.94 8.06
N GLU A 98 4.99 -14.69 8.51
CA GLU A 98 4.47 -13.34 8.75
C GLU A 98 5.31 -12.57 9.78
N ARG A 99 5.58 -13.19 10.93
CA ARG A 99 6.37 -12.60 12.03
C ARG A 99 7.79 -12.31 11.58
N ARG A 100 8.47 -13.28 10.96
CA ARG A 100 9.84 -13.09 10.46
C ARG A 100 9.95 -11.92 9.49
N ASN A 101 9.06 -11.84 8.50
CA ASN A 101 9.12 -10.75 7.52
C ASN A 101 8.77 -9.38 8.13
N LEU A 102 7.89 -9.35 9.14
CA LEU A 102 7.63 -8.11 9.88
C LEU A 102 8.85 -7.66 10.69
N GLU A 103 9.51 -8.59 11.37
CA GLU A 103 10.75 -8.34 12.12
C GLU A 103 11.88 -7.86 11.20
N ASP A 104 12.16 -8.59 10.11
CA ASP A 104 13.19 -8.24 9.12
C ASP A 104 12.94 -6.84 8.53
N LEU A 105 11.67 -6.48 8.26
CA LEU A 105 11.29 -5.18 7.73
C LEU A 105 11.48 -4.06 8.77
N VAL A 106 11.09 -4.28 10.02
CA VAL A 106 11.25 -3.30 11.11
C VAL A 106 12.72 -3.05 11.39
N GLU A 107 13.52 -4.10 11.50
CA GLU A 107 14.95 -4.02 11.75
C GLU A 107 15.65 -3.27 10.61
N TYR A 108 15.43 -3.70 9.36
CA TYR A 108 16.11 -3.08 8.23
C TYR A 108 15.67 -1.63 8.00
N THR A 109 14.42 -1.28 8.29
CA THR A 109 13.95 0.12 8.26
C THR A 109 14.77 0.96 9.25
N LYS A 110 14.90 0.53 10.51
CA LYS A 110 15.67 1.27 11.52
C LYS A 110 17.13 1.45 11.10
N GLU A 111 17.75 0.40 10.60
CA GLU A 111 19.14 0.47 10.15
C GLU A 111 19.32 1.41 8.95
N HIS A 112 18.40 1.40 7.99
CA HIS A 112 18.43 2.29 6.83
C HIS A 112 18.31 3.76 7.27
N LEU A 113 17.29 4.09 8.07
CA LEU A 113 17.08 5.46 8.56
C LEU A 113 18.30 5.95 9.37
N GLN A 114 18.92 5.07 10.17
CA GLN A 114 20.14 5.41 10.91
C GLN A 114 21.33 5.70 9.98
N ARG A 115 21.52 4.91 8.92
CA ARG A 115 22.59 5.13 7.93
C ARG A 115 22.39 6.46 7.19
N GLU A 116 21.15 6.75 6.82
CA GLU A 116 20.76 7.98 6.15
C GLU A 116 20.93 9.19 7.05
N GLU A 117 20.45 9.14 8.29
CA GLU A 117 20.65 10.20 9.27
C GLU A 117 22.14 10.49 9.49
N GLU A 118 22.96 9.45 9.62
CA GLU A 118 24.41 9.62 9.76
C GLU A 118 25.02 10.27 8.50
N LEU A 119 24.62 9.84 7.31
CA LEU A 119 25.06 10.45 6.05
C LEU A 119 24.71 11.94 5.97
N LEU A 120 23.46 12.29 6.29
CA LEU A 120 22.97 13.66 6.25
C LEU A 120 23.65 14.55 7.30
N ARG A 121 23.86 14.01 8.51
CA ARG A 121 24.55 14.69 9.59
C ARG A 121 26.01 14.96 9.26
N GLN A 122 26.72 13.99 8.67
CA GLN A 122 28.12 14.12 8.27
C GLN A 122 28.34 15.21 7.22
N HIS A 123 27.35 15.43 6.34
CA HIS A 123 27.42 16.43 5.27
C HIS A 123 26.70 17.73 5.63
N GLU A 124 26.29 17.90 6.89
CA GLU A 124 25.63 19.11 7.40
C GLU A 124 24.39 19.49 6.57
N PHE A 125 23.57 18.51 6.20
CA PHE A 125 22.38 18.75 5.39
C PHE A 125 21.44 19.76 6.07
N PRO A 126 21.08 20.89 5.42
CA PRO A 126 20.38 21.98 6.09
C PRO A 126 19.04 21.62 6.75
N ASN A 127 18.32 20.65 6.20
CA ASN A 127 17.02 20.20 6.72
C ASN A 127 17.09 18.86 7.48
N TYR A 128 18.25 18.54 8.08
CA TYR A 128 18.46 17.30 8.82
C TYR A 128 17.40 17.07 9.92
N GLU A 129 17.14 18.07 10.77
CA GLU A 129 16.17 17.93 11.88
C GLU A 129 14.74 17.65 11.38
N GLY A 130 14.34 18.30 10.30
CA GLY A 130 13.03 18.07 9.68
C GLY A 130 12.91 16.69 9.04
N HIS A 131 13.99 16.20 8.42
CA HIS A 131 14.07 14.87 7.85
C HIS A 131 14.01 13.79 8.95
N LYS A 132 14.85 13.91 9.99
CA LYS A 132 14.85 13.01 11.15
C LYS A 132 13.51 12.96 11.88
N ALA A 133 12.80 14.08 12.00
CA ALA A 133 11.48 14.09 12.62
C ALA A 133 10.47 13.18 11.90
N GLN A 134 10.55 13.07 10.56
CA GLN A 134 9.73 12.14 9.79
C GLN A 134 10.09 10.68 10.08
N HIS A 135 11.39 10.39 10.25
CA HIS A 135 11.87 9.06 10.64
C HIS A 135 11.37 8.65 12.02
N ASP A 136 11.48 9.54 13.00
CA ASP A 136 11.01 9.28 14.37
C ASP A 136 9.50 9.01 14.40
N GLN A 137 8.74 9.75 13.60
CA GLN A 137 7.30 9.53 13.42
C GLN A 137 7.03 8.15 12.81
N MET A 138 7.73 7.79 11.73
CA MET A 138 7.60 6.48 11.08
C MET A 138 7.89 5.32 12.02
N ILE A 139 8.99 5.38 12.79
CA ILE A 139 9.35 4.36 13.77
C ILE A 139 8.25 4.19 14.83
N SER A 140 7.64 5.28 15.28
CA SER A 140 6.49 5.22 16.20
C SER A 140 5.29 4.47 15.60
N TYR A 141 4.97 4.71 14.32
CA TYR A 141 3.91 3.98 13.62
C TYR A 141 4.25 2.50 13.44
N VAL A 142 5.47 2.17 13.01
CA VAL A 142 5.93 0.79 12.86
C VAL A 142 5.79 0.03 14.18
N ASN A 143 6.26 0.60 15.29
CA ASN A 143 6.13 -0.02 16.60
C ASN A 143 4.66 -0.23 17.01
N THR A 144 3.77 0.68 16.61
CA THR A 144 2.33 0.54 16.84
C THR A 144 1.74 -0.62 16.03
N TYR A 145 2.16 -0.78 14.78
CA TYR A 145 1.72 -1.89 13.93
C TYR A 145 2.24 -3.25 14.40
N VAL A 146 3.48 -3.31 14.91
CA VAL A 146 4.02 -4.54 15.54
C VAL A 146 3.15 -4.96 16.72
N ARG A 147 2.82 -4.05 17.64
CA ARG A 147 1.91 -4.35 18.77
C ARG A 147 0.54 -4.83 18.30
N ARG A 148 -0.04 -4.16 17.30
CA ARG A 148 -1.34 -4.56 16.72
C ARG A 148 -1.27 -5.93 16.05
N TYR A 149 -0.13 -6.30 15.47
CA TYR A 149 0.07 -7.64 14.92
C TYR A 149 0.10 -8.69 16.03
N ASP A 150 0.76 -8.43 17.15
CA ASP A 150 0.73 -9.35 18.30
C ASP A 150 -0.68 -9.54 18.88
N GLU A 151 -1.53 -8.51 18.83
CA GLU A 151 -2.91 -8.56 19.32
C GLU A 151 -3.91 -9.18 18.32
N GLN A 152 -3.77 -8.86 17.03
CA GLN A 152 -4.78 -9.13 15.99
C GLN A 152 -4.33 -10.18 14.96
N GLY A 153 -3.06 -10.56 15.00
CA GLY A 153 -2.41 -11.46 14.05
C GLY A 153 -2.52 -10.96 12.61
N ARG A 154 -2.62 -11.90 11.68
CA ARG A 154 -2.77 -11.68 10.24
C ARG A 154 -3.77 -10.59 9.83
N LYS A 155 -4.81 -10.33 10.61
CA LYS A 155 -5.88 -9.37 10.28
C LYS A 155 -5.33 -7.96 10.03
N ILE A 156 -4.22 -7.59 10.68
CA ILE A 156 -3.63 -6.26 10.52
C ILE A 156 -2.73 -6.12 9.28
N LEU A 157 -2.18 -7.23 8.78
CA LEU A 157 -1.13 -7.21 7.75
C LEU A 157 -1.46 -6.40 6.49
N PRO A 158 -2.71 -6.40 5.95
CA PRO A 158 -3.04 -5.56 4.81
C PRO A 158 -2.83 -4.07 5.11
N GLU A 159 -3.27 -3.61 6.28
CA GLU A 159 -3.13 -2.21 6.69
C GLU A 159 -1.64 -1.84 6.88
N VAL A 160 -0.86 -2.73 7.49
CA VAL A 160 0.60 -2.52 7.64
C VAL A 160 1.26 -2.40 6.26
N ALA A 161 0.99 -3.34 5.36
CA ALA A 161 1.63 -3.37 4.05
C ALA A 161 1.26 -2.15 3.19
N ASP A 162 0.00 -1.69 3.24
CA ASP A 162 -0.45 -0.50 2.52
C ASP A 162 0.20 0.77 3.08
N TYR A 163 0.24 0.91 4.40
CA TYR A 163 0.89 2.06 5.05
C TYR A 163 2.38 2.13 4.73
N LEU A 164 3.12 1.03 4.91
CA LEU A 164 4.57 1.00 4.66
C LEU A 164 4.91 1.25 3.19
N THR A 165 4.05 0.77 2.28
CA THR A 165 4.21 1.08 0.86
C THR A 165 4.12 2.58 0.62
N LEU A 166 3.00 3.19 1.04
CA LEU A 166 2.72 4.59 0.76
C LEU A 166 3.80 5.48 1.40
N TRP A 167 4.13 5.20 2.66
CA TRP A 167 5.15 5.94 3.38
C TRP A 167 6.50 5.87 2.67
N LEU A 168 6.98 4.67 2.32
CA LEU A 168 8.29 4.53 1.68
C LEU A 168 8.35 5.24 0.33
N THR A 169 7.34 5.06 -0.53
CA THR A 169 7.36 5.68 -1.85
C THR A 169 7.24 7.19 -1.80
N ASP A 170 6.41 7.71 -0.91
CA ASP A 170 6.22 9.16 -0.77
C ASP A 170 7.44 9.80 -0.10
N HIS A 171 7.99 9.17 0.92
CA HIS A 171 9.18 9.65 1.63
C HIS A 171 10.37 9.74 0.69
N ILE A 172 10.65 8.69 -0.08
CA ILE A 172 11.72 8.71 -1.08
C ILE A 172 11.53 9.86 -2.07
N LYS A 173 10.34 9.94 -2.68
CA LYS A 173 10.08 10.90 -3.77
C LYS A 173 10.04 12.35 -3.32
N VAL A 174 9.65 12.61 -2.06
CA VAL A 174 9.41 13.97 -1.56
C VAL A 174 10.51 14.43 -0.63
N THR A 175 10.96 13.58 0.29
CA THR A 175 11.88 13.92 1.37
C THR A 175 13.32 13.52 1.01
N ASP A 176 13.55 12.28 0.57
CA ASP A 176 14.92 11.79 0.34
C ASP A 176 15.53 12.42 -0.90
N LYS A 177 14.72 12.62 -1.94
CA LYS A 177 15.10 13.39 -3.14
C LYS A 177 15.61 14.80 -2.82
N GLN A 178 15.29 15.39 -1.66
CA GLN A 178 15.75 16.73 -1.30
C GLN A 178 17.26 16.79 -1.05
N TYR A 179 17.87 15.70 -0.56
CA TYR A 179 19.31 15.67 -0.32
C TYR A 179 20.12 15.26 -1.55
N SER A 180 19.49 14.69 -2.59
CA SER A 180 20.19 14.14 -3.76
C SER A 180 21.16 15.13 -4.38
N ALA A 181 20.67 16.29 -4.84
CA ALA A 181 21.54 17.31 -5.47
C ALA A 181 22.60 17.81 -4.48
N TYR A 182 22.21 18.04 -3.23
CA TYR A 182 23.09 18.55 -2.18
C TYR A 182 24.30 17.63 -1.92
N LEU A 183 24.06 16.32 -1.84
CA LEU A 183 25.11 15.32 -1.60
C LEU A 183 25.92 15.02 -2.86
N ASN A 184 25.29 14.97 -4.02
CA ASN A 184 25.98 14.72 -5.30
C ASN A 184 26.97 15.84 -5.64
N GLU A 185 26.63 17.10 -5.37
CA GLU A 185 27.54 18.25 -5.50
C GLU A 185 28.77 18.15 -4.58
N ARG A 186 28.69 17.34 -3.52
CA ARG A 186 29.77 17.06 -2.57
C ARG A 186 30.51 15.76 -2.87
N GLY A 187 30.22 15.11 -4.00
CA GLY A 187 30.91 13.90 -4.46
C GLY A 187 30.43 12.61 -3.82
N VAL A 188 29.28 12.63 -3.13
CA VAL A 188 28.61 11.42 -2.65
C VAL A 188 27.78 10.85 -3.80
N THR A 189 27.99 9.59 -4.17
CA THR A 189 27.30 8.91 -5.28
C THR A 189 27.00 7.46 -4.96
#